data_AF-A0A3S5BI21-F1
#
_entry.id   AF-A0A3S5BI21-F1
#
_cell.length_a   1.000
_cell.length_b   1.000
_cell.length_c   1.000
_cell.angle_alpha   90.00
_cell.angle_beta   90.00
_cell.angle_gamma   90.00
#
_symmetry.space_group_name_H-M   'P 1'
#
loop_
_entity.id
_entity.type
_entity.pdbx_description
1 polymer ?
#
loop_
_entity_poly.entity_id
_entity_poly.type
_entity_poly.pdbx_seq_one_letter_code
_entity_poly.pdbx_strand_id
1 'polypeptide(L)' 'MNYELLLDAVKEVSKDKLKEISFKLDDQTIQAIKEMDLSEDEKRQLILISKDRAFFDMLLINALKEE' A
#
# COMPACT_ATOMS: atom_id res chain seq x y z
N MET A 1 -5.18 17.89 -6.97
CA MET A 1 -5.00 17.22 -5.67
C MET A 1 -3.87 17.95 -4.95
N ASN A 2 -4.10 18.51 -3.75
CA ASN A 2 -3.07 19.26 -3.03
C ASN A 2 -2.25 18.25 -2.19
N TYR A 3 -1.09 17.86 -2.71
CA TYR A 3 -0.23 16.85 -2.08
C TYR A 3 0.41 17.34 -0.77
N GLU A 4 0.59 18.65 -0.62
CA GLU A 4 1.21 19.25 0.58
C GLU A 4 0.30 19.09 1.81
N LEU A 5 -1.00 19.40 1.66
CA LEU A 5 -2.01 19.18 2.72
C LEU A 5 -2.15 17.69 3.11
N LEU A 6 -2.02 16.79 2.13
CA LEU A 6 -2.05 15.35 2.38
C LEU A 6 -0.81 14.89 3.14
N LEU A 7 0.37 15.41 2.80
CA LEU A 7 1.62 15.10 3.49
C LEU A 7 1.62 15.62 4.93
N ASP A 8 1.06 16.80 5.18
CA ASP A 8 0.92 17.33 6.54
C ASP A 8 0.00 16.47 7.41
N ALA A 9 -1.12 15.98 6.86
CA ALA A 9 -1.97 15.02 7.57
C ALA A 9 -1.23 13.71 7.90
N VAL A 10 -0.36 13.23 7.00
CA VAL A 10 0.47 12.03 7.22
C VAL A 10 1.55 12.28 8.28
N LYS A 11 2.03 13.52 8.48
CA LYS A 11 2.97 13.85 9.57
C LYS A 11 2.39 13.66 10.97
N GLU A 12 1.07 13.74 11.15
CA GLU A 12 0.44 13.53 12.46
C GLU A 12 0.15 12.04 12.77
N VAL A 13 0.18 11.18 11.75
CA VAL A 13 -0.08 9.74 11.92
C VAL A 13 1.19 9.01 12.37
N SER A 14 1.06 8.09 13.34
CA SER A 14 2.20 7.28 13.79
C SER A 14 2.69 6.33 12.70
N LYS A 15 3.99 6.01 12.73
CA LYS A 15 4.62 5.06 11.80
C LYS A 15 3.90 3.71 11.77
N ASP A 16 3.57 3.17 12.95
CA ASP A 16 2.87 1.89 13.07
C ASP A 16 1.47 1.95 12.45
N LYS A 17 0.77 3.08 12.60
CA LYS A 17 -0.55 3.23 12.01
C LYS A 17 -0.49 3.29 10.48
N LEU A 18 0.53 3.94 9.92
CA LEU A 18 0.76 3.95 8.47
C LEU A 18 1.08 2.55 7.94
N LYS A 19 1.91 1.78 8.66
CA LYS A 19 2.18 0.37 8.31
C LYS A 19 0.92 -0.48 8.34
N GLU A 20 0.08 -0.34 9.38
CA GLU A 20 -1.20 -1.05 9.50
C GLU A 20 -2.13 -0.73 8.31
N ILE A 21 -2.22 0.55 7.92
CA ILE A 21 -3.02 0.99 6.76
C ILE A 21 -2.48 0.38 5.47
N SER A 22 -1.16 0.42 5.26
CA SER A 22 -0.52 -0.16 4.08
C SER A 22 -0.78 -1.67 3.97
N PHE A 23 -0.64 -2.42 5.07
CA PHE A 23 -0.97 -3.85 5.10
C PHE A 23 -2.45 -4.13 4.80
N LYS A 24 -3.38 -3.36 5.38
CA LYS A 24 -4.82 -3.52 5.10
C LYS A 24 -5.15 -3.25 3.64
N LEU A 25 -4.55 -2.22 3.04
CA LEU A 25 -4.75 -1.89 1.64
C LEU A 25 -4.20 -2.97 0.71
N ASP A 26 -3.03 -3.56 1.02
CA ASP A 26 -2.48 -4.67 0.24
C ASP A 26 -3.38 -5.91 0.31
N ASP A 27 -3.85 -6.30 1.50
CA ASP A 27 -4.75 -7.46 1.63
C ASP A 27 -6.08 -7.23 0.88
N GLN A 28 -6.69 -6.05 1.02
CA GLN A 28 -7.89 -5.67 0.25
C GLN A 28 -7.65 -5.72 -1.26
N THR A 29 -6.49 -5.24 -1.73
CA THR A 29 -6.13 -5.25 -3.15
C THR A 29 -5.97 -6.69 -3.65
N ILE A 30 -5.31 -7.55 -2.89
CA ILE A 30 -5.12 -8.96 -3.25
C ILE A 30 -6.46 -9.72 -3.29
N GLN A 31 -7.37 -9.48 -2.33
CA GLN A 31 -8.70 -10.10 -2.37
C GLN A 31 -9.50 -9.62 -3.58
N ALA A 32 -9.47 -8.32 -3.87
CA ALA A 32 -10.13 -7.78 -5.07
C ALA A 32 -9.59 -8.44 -6.35
N ILE A 33 -8.27 -8.60 -6.49
CA ILE A 33 -7.66 -9.27 -7.66
C ILE A 33 -8.14 -10.73 -7.78
N LYS A 34 -8.28 -11.45 -6.66
CA LYS A 34 -8.76 -12.85 -6.68
C LYS A 34 -10.20 -12.96 -7.18
N GLU A 35 -11.04 -11.97 -6.85
CA GLU A 35 -12.45 -11.91 -7.24
C GLU A 35 -12.66 -11.43 -8.68
N MET A 36 -11.65 -10.89 -9.35
CA MET A 36 -11.75 -10.45 -10.75
C MET A 36 -11.93 -11.65 -11.70
N ASP A 37 -12.71 -11.43 -12.76
CA ASP A 37 -12.87 -12.38 -13.87
C ASP A 37 -11.69 -12.25 -14.84
N LEU A 38 -10.53 -12.76 -14.41
CA LEU A 38 -9.26 -12.78 -15.14
C LEU A 38 -8.66 -14.17 -15.10
N SER A 39 -7.74 -14.46 -16.02
CA SER A 39 -6.97 -15.70 -15.96
C SER A 39 -6.07 -15.75 -14.71
N GLU A 40 -5.74 -16.96 -14.26
CA GLU A 40 -4.84 -17.15 -13.11
C GLU A 40 -3.45 -16.52 -13.32
N ASP A 41 -2.96 -16.51 -14.56
CA ASP A 41 -1.68 -15.87 -14.91
C ASP A 41 -1.76 -14.34 -14.78
N GLU A 42 -2.85 -13.71 -15.24
CA GLU A 42 -3.09 -12.28 -15.07
C GLU A 42 -3.24 -11.91 -13.59
N LYS A 43 -4.01 -12.69 -12.82
CA LYS A 43 -4.13 -12.51 -11.37
C LYS A 43 -2.77 -12.60 -10.68
N ARG A 44 -1.95 -13.59 -11.05
CA ARG A 44 -0.61 -13.76 -10.48
C ARG A 44 0.29 -12.55 -10.77
N GLN A 45 0.26 -12.02 -12.00
CA GLN A 45 1.01 -10.82 -12.36
C GLN A 45 0.55 -9.61 -11.57
N LEU A 46 -0.77 -9.39 -11.43
CA LEU A 46 -1.33 -8.30 -10.65
C LEU A 46 -0.96 -8.40 -9.16
N ILE A 47 -0.98 -9.61 -8.59
CA ILE A 47 -0.56 -9.83 -7.20
C ILE A 47 0.93 -9.52 -7.02
N LEU A 48 1.80 -9.88 -7.98
CA LEU A 48 3.22 -9.53 -7.92
C LEU A 48 3.43 -8.01 -7.92
N ILE A 49 2.73 -7.29 -8.81
CA ILE A 49 2.78 -5.82 -8.86
C ILE A 49 2.25 -5.20 -7.55
N SER A 50 1.19 -5.75 -6.97
CA SER A 50 0.67 -5.31 -5.66
C SER A 50 1.72 -5.45 -4.55
N LYS A 51 2.43 -6.58 -4.52
CA LYS A 51 3.49 -6.83 -3.54
C LYS A 51 4.67 -5.87 -3.69
N ASP A 52 5.09 -5.58 -4.92
CA ASP A 52 6.16 -4.61 -5.17
C ASP A 52 5.73 -3.21 -4.69
N ARG A 53 4.50 -2.80 -4.96
CA ARG A 53 3.93 -1.56 -4.43
C ARG A 53 3.96 -1.53 -2.89
N ALA A 54 3.48 -2.59 -2.23
CA ALA A 54 3.46 -2.66 -0.77
C ALA A 54 4.87 -2.58 -0.17
N PHE A 55 5.87 -3.16 -0.85
CA PHE A 55 7.28 -3.02 -0.47
C PHE A 55 7.75 -1.56 -0.57
N PHE A 56 7.45 -0.86 -1.67
CA PHE A 56 7.79 0.56 -1.81
C PHE A 56 7.08 1.45 -0.77
N ASP A 57 5.80 1.18 -0.49
CA ASP A 57 5.04 1.88 0.55
C ASP A 57 5.73 1.75 1.91
N MET A 58 6.21 0.54 2.27
CA MET A 58 6.96 0.31 3.51
C MET A 58 8.29 1.06 3.56
N LEU A 59 9.04 1.10 2.45
CA LEU A 59 10.27 1.89 2.36
C LEU A 59 10.00 3.37 2.57
N LEU A 60 8.95 3.91 1.94
CA LEU A 60 8.54 5.30 2.07
C LEU A 60 8.09 5.63 3.49
N ILE A 61 7.28 4.79 4.11
CA ILE A 61 6.84 4.98 5.51
C ILE A 61 8.06 4.99 6.45
N ASN A 62 9.02 4.09 6.23
CA ASN A 62 10.23 4.03 7.04
C ASN A 62 11.15 5.24 6.81
N ALA A 63 11.19 5.81 5.61
CA ALA A 63 11.99 6.99 5.29
C ALA A 63 11.34 8.30 5.76
N LEU A 64 10.01 8.40 5.71
CA LEU A 64 9.26 9.61 6.09
C LEU A 64 9.04 9.74 7.60
N LYS A 65 9.19 8.65 8.36
CA LYS A 65 9.04 8.61 9.81
C LYS A 65 10.25 7.94 10.45
N GLU A 66 11.18 8.75 10.94
CA GLU A 66 12.12 8.33 11.98
C GLU A 66 11.31 8.00 13.26
N GLU A 67 11.79 7.08 14.09
CA GLU A 67 11.05 6.57 15.28
C GLU A 67 10.48 7.67 16.17
#